data_AF-A0A537YZH3-F1
#
_entry.id   AF-A0A537YZH3-F1
#
_cell.length_a   1.000
_cell.length_b   1.000
_cell.length_c   1.000
_cell.angle_alpha   90.00
_cell.angle_beta   90.00
_cell.angle_gamma   90.00
#
_symmetry.space_group_name_H-M   'P 1'
#
loop_
_entity.id
_entity.type
_entity.pdbx_description
1 polymer ?
#
loop_
_entity_poly.entity_id
_entity_poly.type
_entity_poly.pdbx_seq_one_letter_code
_entity_poly.pdbx_strand_id
1 'polypeptide(L)'
;MRIAVCHPQAPFMAGGAEGHVRGLIAALREAGHDAETVSMPFKWYPPSELVHQMGGWRSVDLSESNGEPIDLVVALKFPAYLVRHPNKVVWLIHQHRTAYELWDDPELGDIIGYPDGAVVRSLIHSADRLALGEASRLFTNSENVRGRLDRSIGLDAEVLYHRSPLTDRLLAEDPRP
;
A
#
# COMPACT_ATOMS: atom_id res chain seq x y z
N MET A 1 20.14 1.86 -8.50
CA MET A 1 18.86 2.37 -9.03
C MET A 1 18.30 3.37 -8.04
N ARG A 2 17.55 4.36 -8.54
CA ARG A 2 16.73 5.27 -7.75
C ARG A 2 15.33 4.69 -7.60
N ILE A 3 14.90 4.48 -6.36
CA ILE A 3 13.67 3.78 -6.03
C ILE A 3 12.80 4.65 -5.14
N ALA A 4 11.60 4.97 -5.61
CA ALA A 4 10.59 5.64 -4.80
C ALA A 4 9.69 4.62 -4.11
N VAL A 5 9.65 4.63 -2.78
CA VAL A 5 8.72 3.81 -1.99
C VAL A 5 7.50 4.66 -1.63
N CYS A 6 6.35 4.33 -2.21
CA CYS A 6 5.13 5.12 -2.06
C CYS A 6 4.26 4.61 -0.89
N HIS A 7 3.98 5.49 0.05
CA HIS A 7 3.18 5.19 1.23
C HIS A 7 2.36 6.39 1.70
N PRO A 8 1.05 6.27 1.96
CA PRO A 8 0.25 7.33 2.54
C PRO A 8 0.32 7.30 4.07
N GLN A 9 0.48 8.47 4.71
CA GLN A 9 0.72 8.58 6.15
C GLN A 9 -0.43 9.30 6.86
N ALA A 10 -1.12 8.61 7.77
CA ALA A 10 -2.07 9.28 8.66
C ALA A 10 -1.29 10.10 9.71
N PRO A 11 -1.54 11.41 9.87
CA PRO A 11 -0.85 12.21 10.87
C PRO A 11 -0.99 11.61 12.27
N PHE A 12 0.09 11.68 13.06
CA PHE A 12 0.16 11.17 14.44
C PHE A 12 0.00 9.65 14.62
N MET A 13 -0.05 8.88 13.53
CA MET A 13 -0.13 7.41 13.58
C MET A 13 1.22 6.76 13.27
N ALA A 14 1.58 5.73 14.01
CA ALA A 14 2.71 4.87 13.71
C ALA A 14 2.37 3.42 14.07
N GLY A 15 2.65 2.49 13.18
CA GLY A 15 2.40 1.07 13.39
C GLY A 15 3.18 0.18 12.43
N GLY A 16 2.61 -1.00 12.16
CA GLY A 16 3.25 -2.02 11.33
C GLY A 16 3.53 -1.57 9.90
N ALA A 17 2.66 -0.73 9.32
CA ALA A 17 2.81 -0.25 7.96
C ALA A 17 4.01 0.70 7.82
N GLU A 18 4.18 1.61 8.79
CA GLU A 18 5.32 2.53 8.86
C GLU A 18 6.61 1.80 9.21
N GLY A 19 6.53 0.75 10.03
CA GLY A 19 7.64 -0.19 10.26
C GLY A 19 8.09 -0.89 8.98
N HIS A 20 7.14 -1.36 8.17
CA HIS A 20 7.39 -1.99 6.89
C HIS A 20 8.10 -1.02 5.92
N VAL A 21 7.62 0.23 5.80
CA VAL A 21 8.29 1.27 4.99
C VAL A 21 9.76 1.42 5.40
N ARG A 22 10.03 1.62 6.70
CA ARG A 22 11.40 1.80 7.21
C ARG A 22 12.28 0.59 6.93
N GLY A 23 11.76 -0.62 7.15
CA GLY A 23 12.49 -1.86 6.88
C GLY A 23 12.81 -2.04 5.40
N LEU A 24 11.87 -1.73 4.51
CA LEU A 24 12.08 -1.80 3.06
C LEU A 24 13.13 -0.77 2.60
N ILE A 25 13.04 0.48 3.06
CA ILE A 25 14.05 1.51 2.73
C ILE A 25 15.44 1.08 3.17
N ALA A 26 15.57 0.57 4.40
CA ALA A 26 16.86 0.09 4.91
C ALA A 26 17.42 -1.05 4.05
N ALA A 27 16.60 -2.06 3.71
CA ALA A 27 17.02 -3.19 2.90
C ALA A 27 17.41 -2.79 1.46
N LEU A 28 16.67 -1.86 0.84
CA LEU A 28 17.01 -1.36 -0.50
C LEU A 28 18.35 -0.59 -0.49
N ARG A 29 18.60 0.20 0.55
CA ARG A 29 19.86 0.94 0.71
C ARG A 29 21.04 0.01 0.98
N GLU A 30 20.84 -1.01 1.83
CA GLU A 30 21.85 -2.05 2.08
C GLU A 30 22.20 -2.82 0.80
N ALA A 31 21.24 -3.04 -0.09
CA ALA A 31 21.44 -3.61 -1.41
C ALA A 31 22.12 -2.65 -2.42
N GLY A 32 22.52 -1.44 -2.00
CA GLY A 32 23.23 -0.47 -2.85
C GLY A 32 22.32 0.37 -3.74
N HIS A 33 21.03 0.51 -3.41
CA HIS A 33 20.10 1.39 -4.13
C HIS A 33 19.93 2.74 -3.43
N ASP A 34 19.64 3.76 -4.22
CA ASP A 34 19.21 5.07 -3.72
C ASP A 34 17.68 5.02 -3.55
N ALA A 35 17.23 4.81 -2.32
CA ALA A 35 15.81 4.59 -2.03
C ALA A 35 15.27 5.68 -1.10
N GLU A 36 14.14 6.27 -1.46
CA GLU A 36 13.47 7.32 -0.69
C GLU A 36 11.97 7.08 -0.57
N THR A 37 11.38 7.56 0.52
CA THR A 37 9.93 7.48 0.73
C THR A 37 9.23 8.66 0.08
N VAL A 38 8.22 8.38 -0.74
CA VAL A 38 7.26 9.37 -1.23
C VAL A 38 5.96 9.19 -0.45
N SER A 39 5.55 10.23 0.29
CA SER A 39 4.38 10.15 1.17
C SER A 39 3.44 11.34 1.01
N MET A 40 2.14 11.05 1.05
CA MET A 40 1.07 12.03 1.14
C MET A 40 0.28 11.82 2.44
N PRO A 41 -0.23 12.88 3.07
CA PRO A 41 -1.14 12.74 4.21
C PRO A 41 -2.33 11.85 3.85
N PHE A 42 -2.70 10.96 4.78
CA PHE A 42 -3.85 10.09 4.65
C PHE A 42 -4.96 10.47 5.61
N LYS A 43 -6.19 10.55 5.10
CA LYS A 43 -7.40 10.70 5.90
C LYS A 43 -8.46 9.72 5.40
N TRP A 44 -8.94 8.83 6.26
CA TRP A 44 -9.87 7.77 5.85
C TRP A 44 -11.34 8.22 5.79
N TYR A 45 -11.64 9.46 6.19
CA TYR A 45 -13.00 10.01 6.25
C TYR A 45 -13.02 11.51 5.91
N PRO A 46 -14.15 12.06 5.42
CA PRO A 46 -15.33 11.35 4.91
C PRO A 46 -15.02 10.62 3.58
N PRO A 47 -15.95 9.81 3.02
CA PRO A 47 -15.71 9.06 1.78
C PRO A 47 -15.25 9.91 0.59
N SER A 48 -15.75 11.14 0.46
CA SER A 48 -15.29 12.08 -0.57
C SER A 48 -13.78 12.36 -0.51
N GLU A 49 -13.19 12.37 0.69
CA GLU A 49 -11.75 12.55 0.88
C GLU A 49 -10.96 11.35 0.34
N LEU A 50 -11.49 10.13 0.41
CA LEU A 50 -10.87 8.97 -0.23
C LEU A 50 -10.76 9.19 -1.74
N VAL A 51 -11.83 9.67 -2.38
CA VAL A 51 -11.85 9.97 -3.82
C VAL A 51 -10.83 11.06 -4.19
N HIS A 52 -10.74 12.12 -3.40
CA HIS A 52 -9.74 13.18 -3.62
C HIS A 52 -8.31 12.65 -3.54
N GLN A 53 -7.99 11.85 -2.51
CA GLN A 53 -6.67 11.26 -2.35
C GLN A 53 -6.34 10.24 -3.45
N MET A 54 -7.33 9.47 -3.92
CA MET A 54 -7.16 8.59 -5.07
C MET A 54 -6.73 9.37 -6.31
N GLY A 55 -7.41 10.50 -6.59
CA GLY A 55 -7.04 11.40 -7.68
C GLY A 55 -5.65 12.01 -7.50
N GLY A 56 -5.30 12.41 -6.27
CA GLY A 56 -3.98 12.95 -5.93
C GLY A 56 -2.85 11.97 -6.26
N TRP A 57 -2.92 10.74 -5.75
CA TRP A 57 -1.93 9.70 -6.05
C TRP A 57 -1.84 9.35 -7.54
N ARG A 58 -2.98 9.35 -8.25
CA ARG A 58 -3.02 9.07 -9.69
C ARG A 58 -2.39 10.18 -10.54
N SER A 59 -2.35 11.40 -10.01
CA SER A 59 -1.91 12.61 -10.71
C SER A 59 -0.43 12.92 -10.50
N VAL A 60 0.21 12.35 -9.49
CA VAL A 60 1.65 12.59 -9.26
C VAL A 60 2.49 11.92 -10.33
N ASP A 61 3.43 12.68 -10.87
CA ASP A 61 4.47 12.22 -11.78
C ASP A 61 5.70 11.81 -10.97
N LEU A 62 6.06 10.53 -11.07
CA LEU A 62 7.28 9.97 -10.48
C LEU A 62 8.19 9.40 -11.57
N SER A 63 8.17 9.93 -12.79
CA SER A 63 9.11 9.53 -13.85
C SER A 63 10.53 10.02 -13.58
N GLU A 64 10.67 11.22 -13.00
CA GLU A 64 11.95 11.82 -12.64
C GLU A 64 11.84 12.69 -11.37
N SER A 65 12.98 12.99 -10.77
CA SER A 65 13.11 13.95 -9.67
C SER A 65 14.47 14.63 -9.78
N ASN A 66 14.49 15.97 -9.70
CA ASN A 66 15.70 16.78 -9.83
C ASN A 66 16.51 16.50 -11.11
N GLY A 67 15.82 16.25 -12.23
CA GLY A 67 16.46 15.96 -13.53
C GLY A 67 17.04 14.56 -13.66
N GLU A 68 16.77 13.68 -12.70
CA GLU A 68 17.25 12.29 -12.69
C GLU A 68 16.06 11.34 -12.71
N PRO A 69 16.10 10.25 -13.51
CA PRO A 69 15.01 9.30 -13.58
C PRO A 69 14.81 8.56 -12.26
N ILE A 70 13.55 8.27 -11.94
CA ILE A 70 13.19 7.28 -10.93
C ILE A 70 13.08 5.94 -11.66
N ASP A 71 13.95 4.99 -11.33
CA ASP A 71 14.05 3.73 -12.07
C ASP A 71 12.90 2.76 -11.72
N LEU A 72 12.37 2.88 -10.49
CA LEU A 72 11.39 1.95 -9.93
C LEU A 72 10.51 2.66 -8.88
N VAL A 73 9.22 2.32 -8.89
CA VAL A 73 8.29 2.66 -7.81
C VAL A 73 7.86 1.38 -7.10
N VAL A 74 7.92 1.38 -5.76
CA VAL A 74 7.34 0.32 -4.91
C VAL A 74 6.19 0.92 -4.10
N ALA A 75 4.95 0.51 -4.37
CA ALA A 75 3.77 1.04 -3.67
C ALA A 75 3.19 0.03 -2.68
N LEU A 76 2.84 0.48 -1.47
CA LEU A 76 2.61 -0.43 -0.35
C LEU A 76 1.15 -0.57 0.11
N LYS A 77 0.36 0.51 0.10
CA LYS A 77 -1.03 0.47 0.59
C LYS A 77 -1.91 1.51 -0.12
N PHE A 78 -3.22 1.35 0.02
CA PHE A 78 -4.19 2.31 -0.49
C PHE A 78 -3.97 3.71 0.15
N PRO A 79 -4.10 4.82 -0.59
CA PRO A 79 -4.26 4.93 -2.04
C PRO A 79 -2.96 5.01 -2.85
N ALA A 80 -1.79 4.81 -2.23
CA ALA A 80 -0.50 5.01 -2.90
C ALA A 80 -0.24 4.10 -4.10
N TYR A 81 -0.76 2.86 -4.11
CA TYR A 81 -0.62 1.99 -5.28
C TYR A 81 -1.36 2.47 -6.53
N LEU A 82 -2.17 3.55 -6.43
CA LEU A 82 -2.82 4.17 -7.58
C LEU A 82 -1.86 4.99 -8.45
N VAL A 83 -0.65 5.27 -7.94
CA VAL A 83 0.42 5.94 -8.70
C VAL A 83 0.71 5.22 -10.02
N ARG A 84 1.14 6.00 -11.02
CA ARG A 84 1.55 5.48 -12.33
C ARG A 84 3.07 5.54 -12.45
N HIS A 85 3.67 4.46 -12.90
CA HIS A 85 5.08 4.39 -13.22
C HIS A 85 5.29 3.24 -14.23
N PRO A 86 6.15 3.41 -15.26
CA PRO A 86 6.42 2.34 -16.23
C PRO A 86 7.01 1.09 -15.58
N ASN A 87 7.74 1.26 -14.47
CA ASN A 87 8.25 0.17 -13.65
C ASN A 87 7.64 0.24 -12.25
N LYS A 88 6.37 -0.13 -12.13
CA LYS A 88 5.63 -0.13 -10.86
C LYS A 88 5.61 -1.54 -10.27
N VAL A 89 6.17 -1.70 -9.09
CA VAL A 89 6.01 -2.89 -8.23
C VAL A 89 5.05 -2.53 -7.10
N VAL A 90 4.18 -3.47 -6.75
CA VAL A 90 3.29 -3.32 -5.59
C VAL A 90 3.64 -4.40 -4.58
N TRP A 91 3.87 -4.00 -3.32
CA TRP A 91 3.94 -4.91 -2.19
C TRP A 91 2.79 -4.59 -1.23
N LEU A 92 1.64 -5.20 -1.52
CA LEU A 92 0.36 -4.87 -0.93
C LEU A 92 0.29 -5.30 0.54
N ILE A 93 0.24 -4.30 1.43
CA ILE A 93 -0.03 -4.49 2.86
C ILE A 93 -1.50 -4.84 3.06
N HIS A 94 -2.41 -4.04 2.49
CA HIS A 94 -3.85 -4.31 2.41
C HIS A 94 -4.52 -3.30 1.48
N GLN A 95 -5.69 -3.66 0.95
CA GLN A 95 -6.62 -2.72 0.32
C GLN A 95 -7.27 -1.82 1.39
N HIS A 96 -8.09 -0.83 1.01
CA HIS A 96 -8.88 -0.06 1.97
C HIS A 96 -9.98 -0.95 2.61
N ARG A 97 -9.70 -1.54 3.77
CA ARG A 97 -10.44 -2.70 4.32
C ARG A 97 -11.95 -2.50 4.44
N THR A 98 -12.40 -1.28 4.73
CA THR A 98 -13.83 -0.95 4.88
C THR A 98 -14.57 -0.87 3.55
N ALA A 99 -13.87 -0.77 2.42
CA ALA A 99 -14.43 -1.05 1.10
C ALA A 99 -14.54 -2.55 0.78
N TYR A 100 -13.97 -3.42 1.60
CA TYR A 100 -13.87 -4.86 1.36
C TYR A 100 -14.43 -5.66 2.54
N GLU A 101 -13.56 -6.35 3.28
CA GLU A 101 -13.95 -7.32 4.31
C GLU A 101 -14.63 -6.71 5.54
N LEU A 102 -14.45 -5.41 5.77
CA LEU A 102 -15.11 -4.69 6.87
C LEU A 102 -16.35 -3.92 6.40
N TRP A 103 -16.81 -4.11 5.16
CA TRP A 103 -17.93 -3.35 4.61
C TRP A 103 -19.23 -3.55 5.41
N ASP A 104 -19.57 -4.80 5.72
CA ASP A 104 -20.78 -5.16 6.48
C ASP A 104 -20.52 -5.27 7.99
N ASP A 105 -19.34 -4.85 8.47
CA ASP A 105 -19.00 -4.89 9.90
C ASP A 105 -19.74 -3.75 10.63
N PRO A 106 -20.56 -4.04 11.66
CA PRO A 106 -21.39 -3.03 12.32
C PRO A 106 -20.58 -2.03 13.17
N GLU A 107 -19.37 -2.38 13.58
CA GLU A 107 -18.52 -1.52 14.42
C GLU A 107 -17.39 -0.87 13.61
N LEU A 108 -16.84 -1.61 12.65
CA LEU A 108 -15.66 -1.21 11.88
C LEU A 108 -15.99 -0.72 10.46
N GLY A 109 -17.21 -0.95 9.97
CA GLY A 109 -17.68 -0.47 8.68
C GLY A 109 -17.99 1.03 8.73
N ASP A 110 -17.03 1.85 8.32
CA ASP A 110 -17.16 3.31 8.35
C ASP A 110 -17.91 3.88 7.13
N ILE A 111 -17.48 3.53 5.93
CA ILE A 111 -17.97 4.13 4.69
C ILE A 111 -19.40 3.70 4.35
N ILE A 112 -19.87 2.54 4.82
CA ILE A 112 -21.23 2.03 4.57
C ILE A 112 -22.31 2.97 5.16
N GLY A 113 -21.99 3.69 6.23
CA GLY A 113 -22.93 4.59 6.90
C GLY A 113 -23.17 5.92 6.18
N TYR A 114 -22.39 6.23 5.13
CA TYR A 114 -22.49 7.49 4.40
C TYR A 114 -23.42 7.38 3.17
N PRO A 115 -24.16 8.45 2.80
CA PRO A 115 -25.04 8.44 1.62
C PRO A 115 -24.33 8.09 0.31
N ASP A 116 -23.06 8.48 0.17
CA ASP A 116 -22.21 8.22 -1.00
C ASP A 116 -21.32 6.97 -0.83
N GLY A 117 -21.43 6.25 0.28
CA GLY A 117 -20.56 5.13 0.63
C GLY A 117 -20.48 4.03 -0.43
N ALA A 118 -21.64 3.60 -0.94
CA ALA A 118 -21.71 2.55 -1.97
C ALA A 118 -21.07 2.99 -3.30
N VAL A 119 -21.21 4.28 -3.66
CA VAL A 119 -20.58 4.85 -4.86
C VAL A 119 -19.07 4.90 -4.69
N VAL A 120 -18.58 5.40 -3.54
CA VAL A 120 -17.15 5.46 -3.25
C VAL A 120 -16.53 4.07 -3.19
N ARG A 121 -17.21 3.08 -2.61
CA ARG A 121 -16.76 1.67 -2.62
C ARG A 121 -16.56 1.16 -4.05
N SER A 122 -17.52 1.41 -4.94
CA SER A 122 -17.43 1.00 -6.35
C SER A 122 -16.25 1.67 -7.08
N LEU A 123 -16.01 2.95 -6.80
CA LEU A 123 -14.85 3.68 -7.31
C LEU A 123 -13.53 3.08 -6.81
N ILE A 124 -13.43 2.74 -5.51
CA ILE A 124 -12.25 2.09 -4.93
C ILE A 124 -11.99 0.74 -5.63
N HIS A 125 -13.00 -0.11 -5.77
CA HIS A 125 -12.83 -1.42 -6.43
C HIS A 125 -12.37 -1.28 -7.88
N SER A 126 -12.93 -0.32 -8.61
CA SER A 126 -12.57 -0.05 -10.01
C SER A 126 -11.14 0.47 -10.14
N ALA A 127 -10.75 1.42 -9.26
CA ALA A 127 -9.41 1.99 -9.24
C ALA A 127 -8.36 0.97 -8.80
N ASP A 128 -8.66 0.16 -7.78
CA ASP A 128 -7.79 -0.91 -7.30
C ASP A 128 -7.53 -1.93 -8.40
N ARG A 129 -8.58 -2.41 -9.09
CA ARG A 129 -8.44 -3.37 -10.20
C ARG A 129 -7.53 -2.84 -11.31
N LEU A 130 -7.73 -1.57 -11.70
CA LEU A 130 -6.89 -0.93 -12.71
C LEU A 130 -5.44 -0.79 -12.24
N ALA A 131 -5.23 -0.17 -11.09
CA ALA A 131 -3.89 0.23 -10.67
C ALA A 131 -3.02 -0.93 -10.19
N LEU A 132 -3.63 -1.97 -9.58
CA LEU A 132 -2.91 -3.18 -9.21
C LEU A 132 -2.62 -4.04 -10.45
N GLY A 133 -3.52 -4.05 -11.44
CA GLY A 133 -3.30 -4.72 -12.73
C GLY A 133 -2.22 -4.07 -13.61
N GLU A 134 -1.90 -2.80 -13.38
CA GLU A 134 -0.78 -2.10 -14.04
C GLU A 134 0.60 -2.44 -13.45
N ALA A 135 0.67 -3.17 -12.33
CA ALA A 135 1.94 -3.48 -11.70
C ALA A 135 2.74 -4.52 -12.51
N SER A 136 4.04 -4.28 -12.69
CA SER A 136 4.95 -5.25 -13.32
C SER A 136 5.19 -6.47 -12.43
N ARG A 137 5.08 -6.29 -11.11
CA ARG A 137 5.04 -7.34 -10.09
C ARG A 137 4.07 -6.95 -8.98
N LEU A 138 3.31 -7.93 -8.51
CA LEU A 138 2.35 -7.77 -7.43
C LEU A 138 2.64 -8.80 -6.34
N PHE A 139 3.03 -8.30 -5.17
CA PHE A 139 3.25 -9.08 -3.96
C PHE A 139 2.20 -8.74 -2.91
N THR A 140 1.89 -9.68 -2.02
CA THR A 140 1.08 -9.45 -0.83
C THR A 140 1.86 -9.82 0.42
N ASN A 141 1.63 -9.09 1.52
CA ASN A 141 2.30 -9.35 2.80
C ASN A 141 1.83 -10.62 3.52
N SER A 142 0.79 -11.31 3.03
CA SER A 142 0.24 -12.53 3.62
C SER A 142 -0.71 -13.25 2.67
N GLU A 143 -0.94 -14.55 2.92
CA GLU A 143 -1.96 -15.35 2.23
C GLU A 143 -3.38 -14.79 2.39
N ASN A 144 -3.68 -14.18 3.55
CA ASN A 144 -4.99 -13.56 3.78
C ASN A 144 -5.26 -12.41 2.81
N VAL A 145 -4.24 -11.57 2.57
CA VAL A 145 -4.37 -10.46 1.63
C VAL A 145 -4.43 -10.96 0.20
N ARG A 146 -3.64 -11.98 -0.18
CA ARG A 146 -3.73 -12.65 -1.48
C ARG A 146 -5.13 -13.21 -1.74
N GLY A 147 -5.65 -14.00 -0.81
CA GLY A 147 -6.97 -14.61 -0.95
C GLY A 147 -8.09 -13.57 -1.05
N ARG A 148 -7.98 -12.45 -0.33
CA ARG A 148 -8.94 -11.34 -0.48
C ARG A 148 -8.82 -10.66 -1.84
N LEU A 149 -7.62 -10.39 -2.31
CA LEU A 149 -7.37 -9.77 -3.60
C LEU A 149 -8.02 -10.58 -4.74
N ASP A 150 -7.78 -11.89 -4.77
CA ASP A 150 -8.36 -12.82 -5.75
C ASP A 150 -9.90 -12.82 -5.67
N ARG A 151 -10.47 -13.09 -4.50
CA ARG A 151 -11.93 -13.17 -4.34
C ARG A 151 -12.67 -11.85 -4.60
N SER A 152 -12.03 -10.70 -4.36
CA SER A 152 -12.71 -9.40 -4.42
C SER A 152 -12.59 -8.71 -5.79
N ILE A 153 -11.40 -8.73 -6.40
CA ILE A 153 -11.16 -8.02 -7.68
C ILE A 153 -10.55 -8.90 -8.77
N GLY A 154 -10.30 -10.18 -8.51
CA GLY A 154 -9.86 -11.17 -9.49
C GLY A 154 -8.38 -11.09 -9.86
N LEU A 155 -7.53 -10.59 -8.96
CA LEU A 155 -6.08 -10.50 -9.17
C LEU A 155 -5.35 -11.48 -8.25
N ASP A 156 -4.37 -12.19 -8.80
CA ASP A 156 -3.44 -13.02 -8.02
C ASP A 156 -2.12 -12.27 -7.76
N ALA A 157 -1.42 -12.67 -6.71
CA ALA A 157 -0.19 -12.06 -6.25
C ALA A 157 0.74 -13.08 -5.58
N GLU A 158 2.04 -12.85 -5.64
CA GLU A 158 3.01 -13.65 -4.90
C GLU A 158 3.01 -13.25 -3.42
N VAL A 159 3.00 -14.23 -2.50
CA VAL A 159 3.12 -13.92 -1.07
C VAL A 159 4.58 -13.69 -0.71
N LEU A 160 4.88 -12.46 -0.28
CA LEU A 160 6.18 -12.08 0.26
C LEU A 160 5.98 -11.50 1.66
N TYR A 161 6.32 -12.29 2.68
CA TYR A 161 6.26 -11.83 4.06
C TYR A 161 7.35 -10.81 4.34
N HIS A 162 7.01 -9.72 5.02
CA HIS A 162 8.03 -8.76 5.45
C HIS A 162 8.62 -9.18 6.78
N ARG A 163 9.90 -8.87 6.98
CA ARG A 163 10.58 -9.12 8.25
C ARG A 163 9.98 -8.24 9.34
N SER A 164 9.81 -8.78 10.53
CA SER A 164 9.40 -7.98 11.70
C SER A 164 10.60 -7.19 12.21
N PRO A 165 10.44 -5.95 12.68
CA PRO A 165 11.50 -5.23 13.40
C PRO A 165 12.00 -5.99 14.64
N LEU A 166 11.22 -6.93 15.16
CA LEU A 166 11.59 -7.77 16.29
C LEU A 166 12.35 -9.04 15.87
N THR A 167 12.45 -9.35 14.57
CA THR A 167 13.02 -10.62 14.11
C THR A 167 14.43 -10.85 14.65
N ASP A 168 15.33 -9.87 14.57
CA ASP A 168 16.71 -10.06 15.03
C ASP A 168 16.81 -10.26 16.54
N ARG A 169 15.95 -9.56 17.29
CA ARG A 169 15.85 -9.76 18.75
C ARG A 169 15.34 -11.15 19.08
N LEU A 170 14.27 -11.59 18.41
CA LEU A 170 13.67 -12.91 18.63
C LEU A 170 14.60 -14.06 18.23
N LEU A 171 15.40 -13.89 17.17
CA LEU A 171 16.39 -14.88 16.74
C LEU A 171 17.63 -14.92 17.66
N ALA A 172 17.91 -13.83 18.38
CA ALA A 172 18.99 -13.76 19.36
C ALA A 172 18.57 -14.27 20.76
N GLU A 173 17.26 -14.39 21.01
CA GLU A 173 16.74 -15.00 22.24
C GLU A 173 16.81 -16.53 22.13
N ASP A 174 17.39 -17.20 23.14
CA ASP A 174 17.31 -18.65 23.25
C ASP A 174 15.83 -19.05 23.38
N PRO A 175 15.34 -20.05 22.62
CA PRO A 175 13.96 -20.49 22.73
C PRO A 175 13.71 -20.93 24.17
N ARG A 176 12.85 -20.17 24.87
CA ARG A 176 12.41 -20.54 26.22
C ARG A 176 11.70 -21.90 26.15
N PRO A 177 11.98 -22.81 27.10
CA PRO A 177 11.38 -24.14 27.13
C PRO A 177 9.85 -24.09 27.24
#